data_AF-A0A844A6Q6-F1
#
_entry.id   AF-A0A844A6Q6-F1
#
_cell.length_a   1.000
_cell.length_b   1.000
_cell.length_c   1.000
_cell.angle_alpha   90.00
_cell.angle_beta   90.00
_cell.angle_gamma   90.00
#
_symmetry.space_group_name_H-M   'P 1'
#
loop_
_entity.id
_entity.type
_entity.pdbx_description
1 polymer ?
#
loop_
_entity_poly.entity_id
_entity_poly.type
_entity_poly.pdbx_seq_one_letter_code
_entity_poly.pdbx_strand_id
1 'polypeptide(L)' 'MWLELHDSNGPIFINMDTVAHFQRVEGKRRTTLVTIAPNNGTCVMVQVNESPEEIMEMISEY' A
#
# COMPACT_ATOMS: atom_id res chain seq x y z
N MET A 1 -2.77 10.41 5.80
CA MET A 1 -1.36 10.09 6.08
C MET A 1 -0.68 9.58 4.81
N TRP A 2 0.58 9.96 4.56
CA TRP A 2 1.36 9.45 3.42
C TRP A 2 2.46 8.52 3.92
N LEU A 3 2.60 7.34 3.30
CA LEU A 3 3.69 6.41 3.54
C LEU A 3 4.57 6.28 2.29
N GLU A 4 5.88 6.24 2.51
CA GLU A 4 6.86 5.84 1.51
C GLU A 4 6.97 4.31 1.52
N LEU A 5 6.64 3.67 0.40
CA LEU A 5 6.71 2.22 0.18
C LEU A 5 7.57 1.93 -1.05
N HIS A 6 7.95 0.69 -1.30
CA HIS A 6 8.84 0.35 -2.41
C HIS A 6 8.18 -0.61 -3.40
N ASP A 7 8.18 -0.26 -4.69
CA ASP A 7 7.75 -1.15 -5.77
C ASP A 7 8.95 -1.78 -6.50
N SER A 8 8.77 -2.20 -7.76
CA SER A 8 9.89 -2.74 -8.58
C SER A 8 10.83 -1.66 -9.11
N ASN A 9 10.37 -0.41 -9.14
CA ASN A 9 10.98 0.72 -9.80
C ASN A 9 11.61 1.70 -8.79
N GLY A 10 11.25 1.61 -7.51
CA GLY A 10 11.84 2.42 -6.45
C GLY A 10 10.82 2.82 -5.39
N PRO A 11 11.07 3.91 -4.65
CA PRO A 11 10.13 4.42 -3.66
C PRO A 11 8.89 5.03 -4.34
N ILE A 12 7.73 4.80 -3.73
CA ILE A 12 6.44 5.37 -4.09
C ILE A 12 5.77 5.93 -2.84
N PHE A 13 5.06 7.05 -2.99
CA PHE A 13 4.31 7.65 -1.90
C PHE A 13 2.83 7.31 -2.02
N ILE A 14 2.30 6.61 -1.03
CA ILE A 14 0.90 6.18 -0.99
C ILE A 14 0.17 6.97 0.09
N ASN A 15 -0.97 7.55 -0.30
CA ASN A 15 -1.89 8.13 0.66
C ASN A 15 -2.69 7.01 1.34
N MET A 16 -2.38 6.72 2.60
CA MET A 16 -3.03 5.68 3.37
C MET A 16 -4.49 6.02 3.70
N ASP A 17 -4.89 7.29 3.64
CA ASP A 17 -6.31 7.67 3.83
C ASP A 17 -7.19 7.19 2.68
N THR A 18 -6.61 6.88 1.52
CA THR A 18 -7.32 6.37 0.35
C THR A 18 -7.17 4.86 0.17
N VAL A 19 -6.40 4.19 1.02
CA VAL A 19 -6.24 2.73 1.00
C VAL A 19 -7.46 2.09 1.65
N ALA A 20 -8.20 1.28 0.88
CA ALA A 20 -9.35 0.54 1.37
C ALA A 20 -8.92 -0.76 2.06
N HIS A 21 -7.91 -1.44 1.53
CA HIS A 21 -7.39 -2.69 2.06
C HIS A 21 -6.01 -3.00 1.46
N PHE A 22 -5.21 -3.79 2.16
CA PHE A 22 -3.98 -4.37 1.63
C PHE A 22 -3.82 -5.83 2.08
N GLN A 23 -3.32 -6.66 1.18
CA GLN A 23 -3.12 -8.09 1.42
C GLN A 23 -1.86 -8.60 0.72
N ARG A 24 -1.22 -9.60 1.34
CA ARG A 24 -0.17 -10.40 0.73
C ARG A 24 -0.69 -11.82 0.57
N VAL A 25 -0.70 -12.29 -0.69
CA VAL A 25 -1.06 -13.69 -0.98
C VAL A 25 0.09 -14.58 -0.53
N GLU A 26 -0.23 -15.70 0.13
CA GLU A 26 0.77 -16.67 0.58
C GLU A 26 1.68 -17.12 -0.58
N GLY A 27 2.99 -17.15 -0.33
CA GLY A 27 4.00 -17.44 -1.35
C GLY A 27 4.33 -16.28 -2.32
N LYS A 28 3.66 -15.14 -2.22
CA LYS A 28 4.05 -13.90 -2.94
C LYS A 28 4.95 -13.03 -2.06
N ARG A 29 5.97 -12.45 -2.68
CA ARG A 29 6.89 -11.50 -2.04
C ARG A 29 6.34 -10.08 -1.94
N ARG A 30 5.22 -9.79 -2.60
CA ARG A 30 4.67 -8.43 -2.71
C ARG A 30 3.29 -8.34 -2.07
N THR A 31 3.05 -7.20 -1.43
CA THR A 31 1.75 -6.84 -0.86
C THR A 31 1.00 -6.01 -1.88
N THR A 32 -0.27 -6.34 -2.09
CA THR A 32 -1.16 -5.56 -2.95
C THR A 32 -1.96 -4.60 -2.08
N LEU A 33 -1.85 -3.30 -2.35
CA LEU A 33 -2.71 -2.26 -1.79
C LEU A 33 -3.81 -1.92 -2.78
N VAL A 34 -5.03 -1.79 -2.28
CA VAL A 34 -6.20 -1.35 -3.02
C VAL A 34 -6.52 0.06 -2.59
N THR A 35 -6.33 1.03 -3.49
CA THR A 35 -6.61 2.45 -3.24
C THR A 35 -7.83 2.91 -4.03
N ILE A 36 -8.60 3.81 -3.45
CA ILE A 36 -9.77 4.42 -4.09
C ILE A 36 -9.46 5.89 -4.33
N ALA A 37 -9.34 6.28 -5.58
CA ALA A 37 -9.13 7.68 -5.96
C ALA A 37 -10.41 8.49 -5.64
N PRO A 38 -10.36 9.45 -4.70
CA PRO A 38 -11.56 10.14 -4.22
C PRO A 38 -12.24 11.00 -5.29
N ASN A 39 -11.49 11.46 -6.29
CA ASN A 39 -11.98 12.41 -7.29
C ASN A 39 -12.87 11.77 -8.38
N ASN A 40 -12.74 10.48 -8.63
CA ASN A 40 -13.46 9.80 -9.71
C ASN A 40 -13.93 8.38 -9.34
N GLY A 41 -13.75 7.95 -8.09
CA GLY A 41 -14.13 6.62 -7.63
C GLY A 41 -13.32 5.48 -8.27
N THR A 42 -12.21 5.78 -8.94
CA THR A 42 -11.38 4.76 -9.58
C THR A 42 -10.66 3.94 -8.53
N CYS A 43 -10.78 2.62 -8.63
CA CYS A 43 -10.00 1.68 -7.84
C CYS A 43 -8.66 1.41 -8.53
N VAL A 44 -7.55 1.58 -7.80
CA VAL A 44 -6.19 1.33 -8.28
C VAL A 44 -5.55 0.29 -7.38
N MET A 45 -4.90 -0.70 -7.99
CA MET A 45 -4.11 -1.70 -7.27
C MET A 45 -2.63 -1.38 -7.42
N VAL A 46 -1.93 -1.32 -6.29
CA VAL A 46 -0.49 -1.06 -6.23
C VAL A 46 0.19 -2.25 -5.56
N GLN A 47 1.33 -2.70 -6.11
CA GLN A 47 2.11 -3.76 -5.48
C GLN A 47 3.40 -3.19 -4.90
N VAL A 48 3.64 -3.49 -3.62
CA VAL A 48 4.82 -3.04 -2.89
C VAL A 48 5.57 -4.22 -2.28
N ASN A 49 6.82 -3.98 -1.89
CA ASN A 49 7.73 -4.98 -1.35
C ASN A 49 7.55 -5.16 0.17
N GLU A 50 7.04 -4.15 0.87
CA GLU A 50 6.74 -4.19 2.30
C GLU A 50 5.64 -5.20 2.60
N SER A 51 5.78 -5.94 3.70
CA SER A 51 4.79 -6.89 4.20
C SER A 51 3.60 -6.18 4.85
N PRO A 52 2.44 -6.86 5.00
CA PRO A 52 1.33 -6.29 5.74
C PRO A 52 1.72 -5.90 7.17
N GLU A 53 2.60 -6.68 7.81
CA GLU A 53 3.12 -6.40 9.15
C GLU A 53 4.00 -5.15 9.17
N GLU A 54 4.95 -5.03 8.22
CA GLU A 54 5.81 -3.84 8.09
C GLU A 54 4.97 -2.58 7.84
N ILE A 55 3.95 -2.65 6.97
CA ILE A 55 3.04 -1.53 6.71
C ILE A 55 2.26 -1.16 7.98
N MET A 56 1.78 -2.15 8.75
CA MET A 56 1.05 -1.90 9.99
C MET A 56 1.93 -1.27 11.07
N GLU A 57 3.19 -1.71 11.20
CA GLU A 57 4.17 -1.08 12.08
C GLU A 57 4.38 0.38 11.70
N MET A 58 4.60 0.68 10.41
CA MET A 58 4.75 2.05 9.92
C MET A 58 3.53 2.93 10.19
N ILE A 59 2.32 2.38 10.12
CA ILE A 59 1.08 3.11 10.46
C ILE A 59 0.99 3.35 11.97
N SER A 60 1.43 2.40 12.79
CA SER A 60 1.32 2.46 14.24
C SER A 60 2.30 3.42 14.92
N GLU A 61 3.36 3.81 14.23
CA GLU A 61 4.36 4.78 14.73
C GLU A 61 3.89 6.25 14.65
N TYR A 62 2.67 6.51 14.15
CA TYR A 62 2.05 7.83 14.00
C TYR A 62 0.80 8.00 14.87
#